data_AF-A0A382IF73-F1
#
_entry.id   AF-A0A382IF73-F1
#
_cell.length_a   1.000
_cell.length_b   1.000
_cell.length_c   1.000
_cell.angle_alpha   90.00
_cell.angle_beta   90.00
_cell.angle_gamma   90.00
#
_symmetry.space_group_name_H-M   'P 1'
#
loop_
_entity.id
_entity.type
_entity.pdbx_description
1 polymer ?
#
loop_
_entity_poly.entity_id
_entity_poly.type
_entity_poly.pdbx_seq_one_letter_code
_entity_poly.pdbx_strand_id
1 'polypeptide(L)'
;MNRLFGMRTYLVGAMDRVADGGVVWRERLTSFLNTLGIVVFNPCNKPLKDNDSLAFETAEARKVRNEAKRLGDLKTAATCMKPIRATDLRMVDISDFLIANIDMEVHACGTYEEIFTANRQRKPILIHVEGGKANTPDWLLSVIGEKAVDDMIFNDWDELKRYLITVNEASDSIINSLNKHKRWVFFDLEKITADAMRRGHFWNKVK
;
A
#
# COMPACT_ATOMS: atom_id res chain seq x y z
N MET A 1 11.43 -21.05 2.01
CA MET A 1 10.90 -19.85 2.69
C MET A 1 11.10 -18.68 1.74
N ASN A 2 10.04 -17.91 1.51
CA ASN A 2 9.89 -16.76 0.59
C ASN A 2 8.40 -16.30 0.69
N ARG A 3 7.88 -16.13 1.92
CA ARG A 3 6.43 -16.01 2.14
C ARG A 3 5.80 -14.80 1.46
N LEU A 4 6.61 -13.76 1.22
CA LEU A 4 6.15 -12.51 0.62
C LEU A 4 6.31 -12.50 -0.91
N PHE A 5 6.94 -13.53 -1.49
CA PHE A 5 7.17 -13.58 -2.93
C PHE A 5 5.85 -13.58 -3.70
N GLY A 6 5.73 -12.67 -4.67
CA GLY A 6 4.54 -12.47 -5.48
C GLY A 6 3.39 -11.77 -4.76
N MET A 7 3.46 -11.57 -3.43
CA MET A 7 2.45 -10.79 -2.72
C MET A 7 2.49 -9.35 -3.19
N ARG A 8 1.34 -8.71 -3.20
CA ARG A 8 1.16 -7.34 -3.66
C ARG A 8 1.03 -6.40 -2.48
N THR A 9 1.68 -5.25 -2.57
CA THR A 9 1.52 -4.18 -1.56
C THR A 9 1.24 -2.84 -2.20
N TYR A 10 0.48 -2.00 -1.50
CA TYR A 10 0.24 -0.62 -1.89
C TYR A 10 0.87 0.34 -0.88
N LEU A 11 1.58 1.35 -1.42
CA LEU A 11 2.32 2.34 -0.64
C LEU A 11 1.48 3.58 -0.34
N VAL A 12 1.00 3.65 0.90
CA VAL A 12 0.04 4.63 1.39
C VAL A 12 0.76 5.79 2.10
N GLY A 13 0.35 7.02 1.86
CA GLY A 13 0.96 8.19 2.51
C GLY A 13 0.62 9.50 1.81
N ALA A 14 0.91 10.63 2.46
CA ALA A 14 0.59 11.95 1.92
C ALA A 14 1.24 12.19 0.54
N MET A 15 0.52 12.91 -0.32
CA MET A 15 0.98 13.35 -1.66
C MET A 15 0.71 14.85 -1.91
N ASP A 16 -0.46 15.34 -1.48
CA ASP A 16 -0.90 16.71 -1.79
C ASP A 16 -0.13 17.80 -1.01
N ARG A 17 0.34 17.50 0.20
CA ARG A 17 0.89 18.47 1.16
C ARG A 17 2.35 18.21 1.53
N VAL A 18 3.06 17.46 0.69
CA VAL A 18 4.49 17.16 0.83
C VAL A 18 5.24 17.64 -0.39
N ALA A 19 6.46 18.14 -0.21
CA ALA A 19 7.20 18.84 -1.26
C ALA A 19 7.56 17.95 -2.44
N ASP A 20 7.93 16.69 -2.18
CA ASP A 20 8.33 15.70 -3.19
C ASP A 20 7.17 14.80 -3.66
N GLY A 21 5.93 15.09 -3.23
CA GLY A 21 4.78 14.19 -3.47
C GLY A 21 4.91 12.83 -2.77
N GLY A 22 5.89 12.66 -1.88
CA GLY A 22 6.25 11.40 -1.25
C GLY A 22 6.89 10.39 -2.21
N VAL A 23 7.51 10.85 -3.31
CA VAL A 23 8.18 9.98 -4.28
C VAL A 23 9.40 9.30 -3.68
N VAL A 24 10.23 10.05 -2.94
CA VAL A 24 11.58 9.60 -2.57
C VAL A 24 11.54 8.36 -1.67
N TRP A 25 10.71 8.37 -0.63
CA TRP A 25 10.61 7.24 0.29
C TRP A 25 9.98 6.02 -0.40
N ARG A 26 9.00 6.23 -1.29
CA ARG A 26 8.34 5.16 -2.03
C ARG A 26 9.30 4.44 -2.96
N GLU A 27 10.14 5.17 -3.69
CA GLU A 27 11.14 4.57 -4.58
C GLU A 27 12.21 3.78 -3.82
N ARG A 28 12.71 4.33 -2.71
CA ARG A 28 13.66 3.65 -1.83
C ARG A 28 13.09 2.36 -1.27
N LEU A 29 11.86 2.43 -0.75
CA LEU A 29 11.19 1.26 -0.20
C LEU A 29 10.85 0.25 -1.29
N THR A 30 10.38 0.69 -2.46
CA THR A 30 10.11 -0.17 -3.62
C THR A 30 11.34 -0.98 -4.01
N SER A 31 12.52 -0.33 -4.04
CA SER A 31 13.78 -1.01 -4.37
C SER A 31 14.08 -2.16 -3.41
N PHE A 32 13.86 -1.96 -2.10
CA PHE A 32 13.98 -3.00 -1.09
C PHE A 32 12.91 -4.10 -1.23
N LEU A 33 11.64 -3.73 -1.40
CA LEU A 33 10.55 -4.70 -1.50
C LEU A 33 10.72 -5.63 -2.71
N ASN A 34 11.24 -5.10 -3.82
CA ASN A 34 11.56 -5.89 -5.01
C ASN A 34 12.62 -6.96 -4.72
N THR A 35 13.56 -6.75 -3.79
CA THR A 35 14.54 -7.79 -3.44
C THR A 35 13.91 -8.97 -2.69
N LEU A 36 12.71 -8.79 -2.13
CA LEU A 36 11.90 -9.85 -1.51
C LEU A 36 10.92 -10.48 -2.51
N GLY A 37 10.90 -10.03 -3.77
CA GLY A 37 9.97 -10.48 -4.80
C GLY A 37 8.53 -10.00 -4.60
N ILE A 38 8.33 -8.92 -3.84
CA ILE A 38 7.01 -8.31 -3.61
C ILE A 38 6.64 -7.43 -4.81
N VAL A 39 5.38 -7.48 -5.24
CA VAL A 39 4.84 -6.62 -6.29
C VAL A 39 4.34 -5.32 -5.68
N VAL A 40 4.90 -4.18 -6.09
CA VAL A 40 4.61 -2.88 -5.48
C VAL A 40 3.66 -2.04 -6.34
N PHE A 41 2.53 -1.66 -5.76
CA PHE A 41 1.66 -0.60 -6.25
C PHE A 41 2.11 0.73 -5.64
N ASN A 42 2.74 1.57 -6.47
CA ASN A 42 3.19 2.90 -6.08
C ASN A 42 2.22 3.94 -6.65
N PRO A 43 1.56 4.78 -5.83
CA PRO A 43 0.65 5.80 -6.34
C PRO A 43 1.34 6.84 -7.22
N CYS A 44 2.66 7.03 -7.09
CA CYS A 44 3.44 7.90 -7.98
C CYS A 44 3.70 7.27 -9.36
N ASN A 45 3.51 5.96 -9.52
CA ASN A 45 3.71 5.23 -10.76
C ASN A 45 2.68 4.10 -10.90
N LYS A 46 1.45 4.46 -11.28
CA LYS A 46 0.32 3.53 -11.29
C LYS A 46 0.39 2.58 -12.50
N PRO A 47 0.31 1.25 -12.30
CA PRO A 47 0.42 0.27 -13.38
C PRO A 47 -0.90 0.07 -14.12
N LEU A 48 -1.40 1.12 -14.76
CA LEU A 48 -2.67 1.11 -15.50
C LEU A 48 -2.42 0.80 -16.97
N LYS A 49 -3.24 -0.08 -17.55
CA LYS A 49 -3.15 -0.45 -18.98
C LYS A 49 -3.75 0.64 -19.89
N ASP A 50 -4.71 1.39 -19.38
CA ASP A 50 -5.43 2.44 -20.11
C ASP A 50 -5.29 3.78 -19.38
N ASN A 51 -4.90 4.82 -20.11
CA ASN A 51 -4.40 6.11 -19.59
C ASN A 51 -5.47 7.01 -18.94
N ASP A 52 -6.74 6.61 -18.90
CA ASP A 52 -7.85 7.50 -18.55
C ASP A 52 -7.78 8.02 -17.11
N SER A 53 -7.27 7.25 -16.14
CA SER A 53 -7.08 7.76 -14.77
C SER A 53 -5.74 8.47 -14.57
N LEU A 54 -4.69 8.12 -15.33
CA LEU A 54 -3.41 8.81 -15.31
C LEU A 54 -3.53 10.27 -15.77
N ALA A 55 -4.46 10.55 -16.70
CA ALA A 55 -4.73 11.90 -17.18
C ALA A 55 -5.10 12.89 -16.05
N PHE A 56 -5.74 12.41 -14.98
CA PHE A 56 -6.21 13.23 -13.86
C PHE A 56 -5.15 13.46 -12.77
N GLU A 57 -4.00 12.79 -12.85
CA GLU A 57 -2.94 12.85 -11.84
C GLU A 57 -1.64 13.50 -12.35
N THR A 58 -1.69 14.01 -13.57
CA THR A 58 -0.62 14.83 -14.14
C THR A 58 -0.44 16.14 -13.36
N ALA A 59 0.72 16.78 -13.54
CA ALA A 59 0.98 18.10 -12.98
C ALA A 59 -0.05 19.13 -13.47
N GLU A 60 -0.47 19.01 -14.72
CA GLU A 60 -1.50 19.82 -15.37
C GLU A 60 -2.86 19.61 -14.69
N ALA A 61 -3.29 18.36 -14.47
CA ALA A 61 -4.55 18.07 -13.80
C ALA A 61 -4.56 18.54 -12.33
N ARG A 62 -3.40 18.48 -11.65
CA ARG A 62 -3.24 19.07 -10.31
C ARG A 62 -3.38 20.60 -10.35
N LYS A 63 -2.83 21.29 -11.35
CA LYS A 63 -3.02 22.73 -11.54
C LYS A 63 -4.49 23.08 -11.78
N VAL A 64 -5.17 22.36 -12.66
CA VAL A 64 -6.61 22.55 -12.94
C VAL A 64 -7.44 22.40 -11.68
N ARG A 65 -7.20 21.33 -10.90
CA ARG A 65 -7.90 21.09 -9.63
C ARG A 65 -7.65 22.21 -8.61
N ASN A 66 -6.40 22.65 -8.45
CA ASN A 66 -6.05 23.71 -7.51
C ASN A 66 -6.71 25.04 -7.89
N GLU A 67 -6.71 25.37 -9.17
CA GLU A 67 -7.36 26.57 -9.68
C GLU A 67 -8.88 26.52 -9.50
N ALA A 68 -9.51 25.38 -9.81
CA ALA A 68 -10.94 25.17 -9.57
C ALA A 68 -11.30 25.40 -8.10
N LYS A 69 -10.49 24.89 -7.15
CA LYS A 69 -10.70 25.15 -5.70
C LYS A 69 -10.52 26.63 -5.36
N ARG A 70 -9.52 27.31 -5.94
CA ARG A 70 -9.28 28.75 -5.72
C ARG A 70 -10.45 29.62 -6.20
N LEU A 71 -11.07 29.23 -7.31
CA LEU A 71 -12.23 29.92 -7.91
C LEU A 71 -13.57 29.50 -7.29
N GLY A 72 -13.58 28.55 -6.34
CA GLY A 72 -14.81 28.03 -5.73
C GLY A 72 -15.58 27.03 -6.60
N ASP A 73 -15.05 26.60 -7.75
CA ASP A 73 -15.61 25.54 -8.58
C ASP A 73 -15.30 24.16 -7.99
N LEU A 74 -15.99 23.84 -6.91
CA LEU A 74 -15.85 22.57 -6.21
C LEU A 74 -16.32 21.39 -7.07
N LYS A 75 -17.20 21.62 -8.05
CA LYS A 75 -17.72 20.58 -8.93
C LYS A 75 -16.63 20.05 -9.85
N THR A 76 -15.86 20.95 -10.48
CA THR A 76 -14.72 20.54 -11.31
C THR A 76 -13.65 19.83 -10.48
N ALA A 77 -13.32 20.38 -9.31
CA ALA A 77 -12.36 19.74 -8.40
C ALA A 77 -12.80 18.32 -7.99
N ALA A 78 -14.10 18.12 -7.69
CA ALA A 78 -14.65 16.82 -7.34
C ALA A 78 -14.65 15.84 -8.52
N THR A 79 -14.98 16.30 -9.73
CA THR A 79 -14.93 15.47 -10.95
C THR A 79 -13.52 14.96 -11.21
N CYS A 80 -12.48 15.79 -11.04
CA CYS A 80 -11.09 15.34 -11.16
C CYS A 80 -10.70 14.32 -10.10
N MET A 81 -11.17 14.45 -8.86
CA MET A 81 -10.80 13.55 -7.76
C MET A 81 -11.47 12.17 -7.83
N LYS A 82 -12.65 12.06 -8.46
CA LYS A 82 -13.41 10.80 -8.53
C LYS A 82 -12.61 9.63 -9.14
N PRO A 83 -11.98 9.75 -10.33
CA PRO A 83 -11.17 8.66 -10.89
C PRO A 83 -9.91 8.38 -10.07
N ILE A 84 -9.25 9.41 -9.53
CA ILE A 84 -8.06 9.28 -8.67
C ILE A 84 -8.35 8.37 -7.48
N ARG A 85 -9.36 8.76 -6.69
CA ARG A 85 -9.80 7.99 -5.52
C ARG A 85 -10.23 6.58 -5.90
N ALA A 86 -10.96 6.41 -7.00
CA ALA A 86 -11.39 5.09 -7.45
C ALA A 86 -10.21 4.17 -7.75
N THR A 87 -9.18 4.69 -8.43
CA THR A 87 -7.95 3.95 -8.73
C THR A 87 -7.16 3.60 -7.47
N ASP A 88 -7.00 4.55 -6.53
CA ASP A 88 -6.29 4.30 -5.27
C ASP A 88 -6.97 3.22 -4.43
N LEU A 89 -8.29 3.34 -4.24
CA LEU A 89 -9.05 2.30 -3.54
C LEU A 89 -9.02 0.96 -4.26
N ARG A 90 -8.94 0.95 -5.60
CA ARG A 90 -8.76 -0.29 -6.34
C ARG A 90 -7.40 -0.92 -6.09
N MET A 91 -6.33 -0.14 -5.96
CA MET A 91 -5.00 -0.63 -5.57
C MET A 91 -5.01 -1.18 -4.14
N VAL A 92 -5.73 -0.53 -3.22
CA VAL A 92 -5.98 -1.08 -1.88
C VAL A 92 -6.67 -2.44 -1.98
N ASP A 93 -7.76 -2.56 -2.75
CA ASP A 93 -8.54 -3.78 -2.89
C ASP A 93 -7.71 -4.98 -3.35
N ILE A 94 -6.83 -4.78 -4.33
CA ILE A 94 -6.02 -5.86 -4.91
C ILE A 94 -4.71 -6.10 -4.18
N SER A 95 -4.35 -5.29 -3.19
CA SER A 95 -3.14 -5.53 -2.39
C SER A 95 -3.37 -6.62 -1.36
N ASP A 96 -2.35 -7.42 -1.06
CA ASP A 96 -2.39 -8.45 -0.03
C ASP A 96 -2.07 -7.86 1.36
N PHE A 97 -1.30 -6.77 1.40
CA PHE A 97 -1.03 -5.95 2.59
C PHE A 97 -0.70 -4.49 2.22
N LEU A 98 -0.73 -3.57 3.17
CA LEU A 98 -0.37 -2.16 2.97
C LEU A 98 0.89 -1.79 3.74
N ILE A 99 1.64 -0.83 3.21
CA ILE A 99 2.65 -0.08 3.97
C ILE A 99 2.27 1.40 3.93
N ALA A 100 2.05 1.99 5.10
CA ALA A 100 1.67 3.39 5.25
C ALA A 100 2.80 4.21 5.87
N ASN A 101 3.03 5.41 5.35
CA ASN A 101 3.81 6.46 5.99
C ASN A 101 2.88 7.53 6.57
N ILE A 102 2.98 7.80 7.88
CA ILE A 102 2.17 8.80 8.59
C ILE A 102 3.08 9.89 9.13
N ASP A 103 2.83 11.12 8.70
CA ASP A 103 3.42 12.33 9.26
C ASP A 103 2.31 13.13 9.93
N MET A 104 2.44 13.37 11.24
CA MET A 104 1.44 14.06 12.05
C MET A 104 1.31 15.54 11.71
N GLU A 105 2.34 16.14 11.11
CA GLU A 105 2.34 17.52 10.65
C GLU A 105 1.66 17.67 9.29
N VAL A 106 1.33 16.55 8.64
CA VAL A 106 0.76 16.52 7.30
C VAL A 106 -0.62 15.89 7.30
N HIS A 107 -1.65 16.72 7.06
CA HIS A 107 -3.00 16.21 6.90
C HIS A 107 -3.13 15.32 5.65
N ALA A 108 -3.45 14.04 5.87
CA ALA A 108 -3.46 13.01 4.85
C ALA A 108 -4.83 12.30 4.75
N CYS A 109 -5.88 13.03 4.34
CA CYS A 109 -7.26 12.52 4.28
C CYS A 109 -7.40 11.19 3.49
N GLY A 110 -6.83 11.12 2.28
CA GLY A 110 -6.87 9.92 1.45
C GLY A 110 -6.16 8.72 2.10
N THR A 111 -5.00 8.97 2.71
CA THR A 111 -4.21 7.96 3.44
C THR A 111 -5.01 7.27 4.53
N TYR A 112 -5.79 8.02 5.32
CA TYR A 112 -6.65 7.41 6.34
C TYR A 112 -7.78 6.57 5.74
N GLU A 113 -8.38 7.02 4.63
CA GLU A 113 -9.40 6.24 3.93
C GLU A 113 -8.85 4.90 3.42
N GLU A 114 -7.64 4.91 2.84
CA GLU A 114 -6.94 3.72 2.33
C GLU A 114 -6.67 2.73 3.48
N ILE A 115 -6.14 3.22 4.61
CA ILE A 115 -5.89 2.43 5.82
C ILE A 115 -7.18 1.80 6.34
N PHE A 116 -8.25 2.59 6.50
CA PHE A 116 -9.52 2.06 7.03
C PHE A 116 -10.17 1.06 6.08
N THR A 117 -10.02 1.24 4.77
CA THR A 117 -10.50 0.30 3.76
C THR A 117 -9.77 -1.03 3.86
N ALA A 118 -8.43 -1.01 3.93
CA ALA A 118 -7.63 -2.22 4.15
C ALA A 118 -7.95 -2.91 5.47
N ASN A 119 -8.20 -2.13 6.54
CA ASN A 119 -8.53 -2.69 7.84
C ASN A 119 -9.87 -3.44 7.82
N ARG A 120 -10.88 -2.90 7.12
CA ARG A 120 -12.17 -3.57 6.89
C ARG A 120 -12.01 -4.87 6.11
N GLN A 121 -11.00 -4.96 5.26
CA GLN A 121 -10.62 -6.19 4.54
C GLN A 121 -9.69 -7.11 5.36
N ARG A 122 -9.43 -6.77 6.63
CA ARG A 122 -8.60 -7.54 7.58
C ARG A 122 -7.15 -7.74 7.12
N LYS A 123 -6.65 -6.88 6.22
CA LYS A 123 -5.29 -6.94 5.70
C LYS A 123 -4.25 -6.56 6.78
N PRO A 124 -3.02 -7.07 6.71
CA PRO A 124 -1.88 -6.47 7.40
C PRO A 124 -1.68 -5.04 6.92
N ILE A 125 -1.40 -4.13 7.86
CA ILE A 125 -1.17 -2.70 7.59
C ILE A 125 0.06 -2.31 8.39
N LEU A 126 1.21 -2.22 7.71
CA LEU A 126 2.48 -1.85 8.33
C LEU A 126 2.60 -0.32 8.30
N ILE A 127 2.72 0.31 9.45
CA ILE A 127 2.68 1.77 9.58
C ILE A 127 4.04 2.25 10.07
N HIS A 128 4.73 3.04 9.24
CA HIS A 128 5.80 3.91 9.67
C HIS A 128 5.20 5.24 10.13
N VAL A 129 5.62 5.73 11.30
CA VAL A 129 5.20 7.04 11.84
C VAL A 129 6.42 7.94 11.95
N GLU A 130 6.38 9.08 11.25
CA GLU A 130 7.44 10.09 11.35
C GLU A 130 7.58 10.59 12.80
N GLY A 131 8.82 10.61 13.29
CA GLY A 131 9.11 10.92 14.69
C GLY A 131 8.87 9.76 15.67
N GLY A 132 8.52 8.57 15.18
CA GLY A 132 8.44 7.34 15.98
C GLY A 132 7.02 6.93 16.39
N LYS A 133 6.85 5.66 16.78
CA LYS A 133 5.52 5.06 17.01
C LYS A 133 4.76 5.66 18.19
N ALA A 134 5.43 6.37 19.10
CA ALA A 134 4.79 7.10 20.19
C ALA A 134 3.87 8.24 19.69
N ASN A 135 4.10 8.75 18.47
CA ASN A 135 3.28 9.78 17.85
C ASN A 135 2.05 9.23 17.11
N THR A 136 1.80 7.92 17.19
CA THR A 136 0.69 7.29 16.47
C THR A 136 -0.65 7.92 16.90
N PRO A 137 -1.50 8.36 15.97
CA PRO A 137 -2.86 8.78 16.30
C PRO A 137 -3.62 7.71 17.07
N ASP A 138 -4.33 8.09 18.14
CA ASP A 138 -5.15 7.17 18.95
C ASP A 138 -6.12 6.34 18.11
N TRP A 139 -6.69 6.94 17.06
CA TRP A 139 -7.59 6.23 16.15
C TRP A 139 -6.89 5.11 15.39
N LEU A 140 -5.62 5.29 15.00
CA LEU A 140 -4.82 4.25 14.36
C LEU A 140 -4.46 3.13 15.34
N LEU A 141 -4.21 3.45 16.62
CA LEU A 141 -4.00 2.43 17.66
C LEU A 141 -5.23 1.50 17.76
N SER A 142 -6.44 2.07 17.76
CA SER A 142 -7.69 1.31 17.78
C SER A 142 -7.90 0.47 16.50
N VAL A 143 -7.57 1.05 15.35
CA VAL A 143 -7.70 0.40 14.02
C VAL A 143 -6.78 -0.81 13.89
N ILE A 144 -5.53 -0.69 14.35
CA ILE A 144 -4.57 -1.79 14.35
C ILE A 144 -4.92 -2.82 15.44
N GLY A 145 -5.27 -2.34 16.63
CA GLY A 145 -5.71 -3.12 17.78
C GLY A 145 -4.56 -3.65 18.65
N GLU A 146 -4.87 -3.88 19.93
CA GLU A 146 -3.89 -4.22 20.99
C GLU A 146 -2.95 -5.37 20.61
N LYS A 147 -3.45 -6.37 19.88
CA LYS A 147 -2.71 -7.61 19.59
C LYS A 147 -1.70 -7.45 18.47
N ALA A 148 -1.84 -6.41 17.65
CA ALA A 148 -1.07 -6.19 16.43
C ALA A 148 -0.22 -4.92 16.49
N VAL A 149 -0.42 -4.04 17.48
CA VAL A 149 0.22 -2.71 17.53
C VAL A 149 1.76 -2.79 17.48
N ASP A 150 2.35 -3.75 18.19
CA ASP A 150 3.81 -3.93 18.22
C ASP A 150 4.37 -4.54 16.92
N ASP A 151 3.52 -5.21 16.14
CA ASP A 151 3.91 -5.94 14.92
C ASP A 151 3.54 -5.16 13.64
N MET A 152 2.85 -4.02 13.78
CA MET A 152 2.26 -3.27 12.66
C MET A 152 2.57 -1.77 12.71
N ILE A 153 3.22 -1.27 13.76
CA ILE A 153 3.60 0.14 13.88
C ILE A 153 5.07 0.25 14.27
N PHE A 154 5.83 0.98 13.46
CA PHE A 154 7.28 0.99 13.46
C PHE A 154 7.82 2.40 13.70
N ASN A 155 8.94 2.49 14.42
CA ASN A 155 9.60 3.76 14.70
C ASN A 155 10.34 4.33 13.51
N ASP A 156 10.89 3.44 12.67
CA ASP A 156 11.69 3.80 11.53
C ASP A 156 11.57 2.75 10.41
N TRP A 157 12.04 3.12 9.22
CA TRP A 157 12.03 2.25 8.05
C TRP A 157 12.86 0.98 8.21
N ASP A 158 13.90 0.99 9.04
CA ASP A 158 14.79 -0.16 9.19
C ASP A 158 14.17 -1.21 10.13
N GLU A 159 13.43 -0.80 11.15
CA GLU A 159 12.58 -1.67 11.97
C GLU A 159 11.54 -2.38 11.09
N LEU A 160 10.84 -1.62 10.24
CA LEU A 160 9.86 -2.17 9.29
C LEU A 160 10.50 -3.17 8.31
N LYS A 161 11.65 -2.83 7.73
CA LYS A 161 12.38 -3.73 6.81
C LYS A 161 12.84 -5.01 7.50
N ARG A 162 13.38 -4.92 8.72
CA ARG A 162 13.78 -6.09 9.53
C ARG A 162 12.57 -6.98 9.83
N TYR A 163 11.43 -6.39 10.13
CA TYR A 163 10.17 -7.13 10.30
C TYR A 163 9.78 -7.87 9.02
N LEU A 164 9.81 -7.20 7.86
CA LEU A 164 9.49 -7.83 6.58
C LEU A 164 10.43 -8.97 6.21
N ILE A 165 11.74 -8.82 6.45
CA ILE A 165 12.73 -9.91 6.28
C ILE A 165 12.35 -11.09 7.16
N THR A 166 12.03 -10.84 8.43
CA THR A 166 11.59 -11.88 9.38
C THR A 166 10.33 -12.59 8.88
N VAL A 167 9.31 -11.84 8.43
CA VAL A 167 8.08 -12.42 7.87
C VAL A 167 8.38 -13.30 6.65
N ASN A 168 9.29 -12.85 5.78
CA ASN A 168 9.64 -13.56 4.56
C ASN A 168 10.39 -14.87 4.82
N GLU A 169 11.32 -14.87 5.77
CA GLU A 169 12.37 -15.88 5.91
C GLU A 169 12.26 -16.79 7.14
N ALA A 170 11.58 -16.37 8.21
CA ALA A 170 11.62 -17.11 9.48
C ALA A 170 10.92 -18.48 9.39
N SER A 171 11.18 -19.38 10.35
CA SER A 171 10.46 -20.67 10.42
C SER A 171 8.97 -20.47 10.71
N ASP A 172 8.14 -21.48 10.41
CA ASP A 172 6.71 -21.43 10.71
C ASP A 172 6.42 -21.23 12.21
N SER A 173 7.27 -21.77 13.09
CA SER A 173 7.14 -21.56 14.53
C SER A 173 7.27 -20.09 14.93
N ILE A 174 8.26 -19.38 14.37
CA ILE A 174 8.47 -17.94 14.60
C ILE A 174 7.30 -17.14 14.02
N ILE A 175 6.90 -17.46 12.78
CA ILE A 175 5.78 -16.76 12.12
C ILE A 175 4.45 -16.97 12.85
N ASN A 176 4.18 -18.15 13.37
CA ASN A 176 2.96 -18.41 14.14
C ASN A 176 2.93 -17.60 15.45
N SER A 177 4.09 -17.38 16.07
CA SER A 177 4.21 -16.53 17.26
C SER A 177 4.03 -15.05 16.92
N LEU A 178 4.68 -14.58 15.86
CA LEU A 178 4.62 -13.19 15.39
C LEU A 178 3.22 -12.84 14.87
N ASN A 179 2.58 -13.72 14.12
CA ASN A 179 1.23 -13.52 13.56
C ASN A 179 0.10 -13.93 14.53
N LYS A 180 0.30 -13.79 15.85
CA LYS A 180 -0.75 -14.06 16.88
C LYS A 180 -2.04 -13.26 16.65
N HIS A 181 -1.92 -12.10 16.02
CA HIS A 181 -3.04 -11.23 15.63
C HIS A 181 -3.81 -11.73 14.40
N LYS A 182 -3.31 -12.76 13.70
CA LYS A 182 -3.94 -13.40 12.54
C LYS A 182 -4.27 -12.43 11.39
N ARG A 183 -3.37 -11.48 11.11
CA ARG A 183 -3.54 -10.57 9.95
C ARG A 183 -2.85 -11.12 8.72
N TRP A 184 -1.69 -11.78 8.88
CA TRP A 184 -1.02 -12.40 7.75
C TRP A 184 -1.72 -13.68 7.33
N VAL A 185 -1.98 -13.78 6.03
CA VAL A 185 -2.42 -14.99 5.34
C VAL A 185 -1.50 -15.15 4.14
N PHE A 186 -0.80 -16.28 4.06
CA PHE A 186 0.20 -16.53 3.02
C PHE A 186 -0.37 -17.50 1.99
N PHE A 187 -0.33 -17.10 0.73
CA PHE A 187 -0.70 -17.93 -0.40
C PHE A 187 0.56 -18.35 -1.16
N ASP A 188 0.60 -19.58 -1.64
CA ASP A 188 1.66 -20.06 -2.53
C ASP A 188 1.39 -19.57 -3.97
N LEU A 189 1.64 -18.28 -4.19
CA LEU A 189 1.34 -17.58 -5.44
C LEU A 189 2.18 -18.10 -6.60
N GLU A 190 3.42 -18.54 -6.33
CA GLU A 190 4.28 -19.16 -7.34
C GLU A 190 3.65 -20.45 -7.87
N LYS A 191 3.27 -21.36 -6.97
CA LYS A 191 2.62 -22.62 -7.34
C LYS A 191 1.31 -22.39 -8.09
N ILE A 192 0.42 -21.55 -7.55
CA ILE A 192 -0.90 -21.29 -8.14
C ILE A 192 -0.76 -20.63 -9.53
N THR A 193 0.18 -19.71 -9.68
CA THR A 193 0.46 -19.06 -10.98
C THR A 193 1.04 -20.04 -11.98
N ALA A 194 2.02 -20.86 -11.57
CA ALA A 194 2.62 -21.88 -12.42
C ALA A 194 1.59 -22.93 -12.88
N ASP A 195 0.68 -23.34 -11.99
CA ASP A 195 -0.44 -24.23 -12.32
C ASP A 195 -1.38 -23.61 -13.35
N ALA A 196 -1.72 -22.33 -13.20
CA ALA A 196 -2.56 -21.61 -14.16
C ALA A 196 -1.90 -21.51 -15.55
N MET A 197 -0.61 -21.18 -15.60
CA MET A 197 0.14 -21.08 -16.86
C MET A 197 0.25 -22.43 -17.57
N ARG A 198 0.54 -23.53 -16.84
CA ARG A 198 0.56 -24.89 -17.40
C ARG A 198 -0.76 -25.26 -18.07
N ARG A 199 -1.89 -24.96 -17.42
CA ARG A 199 -3.23 -25.19 -17.98
C ARG A 199 -3.48 -24.33 -19.20
N GLY A 200 -3.12 -23.04 -19.18
CA GLY A 200 -3.26 -22.14 -20.32
C GLY A 200 -2.47 -22.61 -21.56
N HIS A 201 -1.24 -23.08 -21.37
CA HIS A 201 -0.43 -23.67 -22.45
C HIS A 201 -1.02 -24.97 -22.99
N PHE A 202 -1.69 -25.78 -22.16
CA PHE A 202 -2.40 -26.98 -22.62
C PHE A 202 -3.55 -26.60 -23.56
N TRP A 203 -4.35 -25.58 -23.24
CA TRP A 203 -5.44 -25.10 -24.10
C TRP A 203 -4.95 -24.53 -25.45
N ASN A 204 -3.75 -23.94 -25.50
CA ASN A 204 -3.16 -23.43 -26.74
C ASN A 204 -2.53 -24.53 -27.63
N LYS A 205 -2.33 -25.75 -27.13
CA LYS A 205 -1.82 -26.89 -27.92
C LYS A 205 -2.93 -27.82 -28.44
N VAL A 206 -4.16 -27.68 -27.93
CA VAL A 206 -5.33 -28.50 -28.31
C VAL A 206 -6.25 -27.75 -29.30
N LYS A 207 -5.86 -26.55 -29.72
CA LYS A 207 -6.44 -25.81 -30.86
C LYS A 207 -5.48 -25.88 -32.04
#